data_AF-A0A7S2IS84-F1
#
_entry.id   AF-A0A7S2IS84-F1
#
_cell.length_a   1.000
_cell.length_b   1.000
_cell.length_c   1.000
_cell.angle_alpha   90.00
_cell.angle_beta   90.00
_cell.angle_gamma   90.00
#
_symmetry.space_group_name_H-M   'P 1'
#
loop_
_entity.id
_entity.type
_entity.pdbx_description
1 polymer ?
#
loop_
_entity_poly.entity_id
_entity_poly.type
_entity_poly.pdbx_seq_one_letter_code
_entity_poly.pdbx_strand_id
1 'polypeptide(L)'
;DRPDERTDRQLAVHLLALYQPGARSAVGIKQKMLCDYISYARKEVQPRLSDEAAEQLIEEYVALRKIGASVSSDPTRRVITATPRQLESLVRLAEAHARMRLSDLVEP
;
A
#
# COMPACT_ATOMS: atom_id res chain seq x y z
N ASP A 1 8.26 12.68 16.01
CA ASP A 1 7.47 13.83 15.54
C ASP A 1 8.35 15.06 15.48
N ARG A 2 8.27 15.86 14.41
CA ARG A 2 9.00 17.14 14.31
C ARG A 2 7.97 18.26 14.12
N PRO A 3 8.02 19.33 14.93
CA PRO A 3 7.04 20.42 14.84
C PRO A 3 7.15 21.12 13.48
N ASP A 4 6.01 21.28 12.81
CA ASP A 4 5.88 21.92 11.50
C ASP A 4 4.61 22.80 11.49
N GLU A 5 4.81 24.11 11.34
CA GLU A 5 3.74 25.10 11.52
C GLU A 5 2.53 24.88 10.60
N ARG A 6 2.76 24.41 9.36
CA ARG A 6 1.67 24.15 8.41
C ARG A 6 0.85 22.94 8.82
N THR A 7 1.52 21.86 9.17
CA THR A 7 0.89 20.60 9.58
C THR A 7 0.15 20.77 10.90
N ASP A 8 0.78 21.44 11.87
CA ASP A 8 0.20 21.72 13.19
C ASP A 8 -1.05 22.60 13.07
N ARG A 9 -1.02 23.60 12.17
CA ARG A 9 -2.19 24.45 11.89
C ARG A 9 -3.33 23.67 11.27
N GLN A 10 -3.07 22.78 10.32
CA GLN A 10 -4.10 21.93 9.71
C GLN A 10 -4.72 20.97 10.73
N LEU A 11 -3.89 20.37 11.59
CA LEU A 11 -4.34 19.50 12.67
C LEU A 11 -5.23 20.26 13.65
N ALA A 12 -4.80 21.44 14.11
CA ALA A 12 -5.57 22.27 15.02
C ALA A 12 -6.94 22.68 14.45
N VAL A 13 -7.00 23.05 13.16
CA VAL A 13 -8.26 23.36 12.46
C VAL A 13 -9.17 22.14 12.41
N HIS A 14 -8.63 20.96 12.06
CA HIS A 14 -9.41 19.73 12.02
C HIS A 14 -9.95 19.35 13.40
N LEU A 15 -9.13 19.44 14.45
CA LEU A 15 -9.54 19.16 15.83
C LEU A 15 -10.66 20.10 16.27
N LEU A 16 -10.53 21.41 16.06
CA LEU A 16 -11.59 22.37 16.39
C LEU A 16 -12.90 22.08 15.65
N ALA A 17 -12.82 21.66 14.38
CA ALA A 17 -13.99 21.25 13.61
C ALA A 17 -14.72 20.03 14.20
N LEU A 18 -14.02 19.11 14.90
CA LEU A 18 -14.66 17.97 15.56
C LEU A 18 -15.54 18.37 16.76
N TYR A 19 -15.25 19.48 17.43
CA TYR A 19 -16.01 19.99 18.57
C TYR A 19 -17.17 20.91 18.18
N GLN A 20 -17.25 21.34 16.92
CA GLN A 20 -18.37 22.12 16.42
C GLN A 20 -19.55 21.20 16.02
N PRO A 21 -20.70 21.28 16.70
CA PRO A 21 -21.86 20.47 16.35
C PRO A 21 -22.35 20.81 14.93
N GLY A 22 -22.45 19.80 14.06
CA GLY A 22 -22.88 19.96 12.66
C GLY A 22 -21.75 19.96 11.62
N ALA A 23 -20.48 20.06 12.04
CA ALA A 23 -19.32 20.02 11.13
C ALA A 23 -18.87 18.59 10.76
N ARG A 24 -19.61 17.55 11.17
CA ARG A 24 -19.42 16.19 10.66
C ARG A 24 -19.84 16.16 9.20
N SER A 25 -18.88 16.51 8.35
CA SER A 25 -18.97 16.37 6.92
C SER A 25 -19.25 14.90 6.59
N ALA A 26 -20.43 14.62 6.04
CA ALA A 26 -20.81 13.32 5.50
C ALA A 26 -20.07 13.01 4.18
N VAL A 27 -18.86 13.55 4.00
CA VAL A 27 -18.05 13.35 2.81
C VAL A 27 -17.28 12.05 3.00
N GLY A 28 -17.88 10.97 2.53
CA GLY A 28 -17.28 9.64 2.56
C GLY A 28 -18.29 8.52 2.32
N ILE A 29 -17.77 7.36 1.92
CA ILE A 29 -18.55 6.13 1.83
C ILE A 29 -19.11 5.82 3.23
N LYS A 30 -20.42 5.54 3.31
CA LYS A 30 -21.05 5.15 4.60
C LYS A 30 -20.31 3.94 5.17
N GLN A 31 -20.01 3.95 6.47
CA GLN A 31 -19.24 2.87 7.12
C GLN A 31 -19.81 1.47 6.82
N LYS A 32 -21.14 1.31 6.89
CA LYS A 32 -21.80 0.05 6.55
C LYS A 32 -21.48 -0.41 5.12
N MET A 33 -21.55 0.50 4.15
CA MET A 33 -21.27 0.19 2.75
C MET A 33 -19.80 -0.23 2.56
N LEU A 34 -18.86 0.43 3.24
CA LEU A 34 -17.45 0.05 3.19
C LEU A 34 -17.22 -1.35 3.79
N CYS A 35 -17.84 -1.65 4.94
CA CYS A 35 -17.75 -2.98 5.55
C CYS A 35 -18.34 -4.07 4.64
N ASP A 36 -19.51 -3.81 4.05
CA ASP A 36 -20.17 -4.73 3.12
C ASP A 36 -19.28 -4.97 1.88
N TYR A 37 -18.69 -3.91 1.32
CA TYR A 37 -17.77 -3.97 0.19
C TYR A 37 -16.52 -4.80 0.50
N ILE A 38 -15.85 -4.54 1.63
CA ILE A 38 -14.64 -5.28 2.03
C ILE A 38 -14.98 -6.75 2.26
N SER A 39 -16.12 -7.05 2.87
CA SER A 39 -16.56 -8.42 3.13
C SER A 39 -16.84 -9.17 1.83
N TYR A 40 -17.53 -8.52 0.89
CA TYR A 40 -17.79 -9.07 -0.45
C TYR A 40 -16.48 -9.33 -1.20
N ALA A 41 -15.61 -8.32 -1.30
CA ALA A 41 -14.33 -8.42 -2.00
C ALA A 41 -13.44 -9.55 -1.45
N ARG A 42 -13.42 -9.75 -0.13
CA ARG A 42 -12.67 -10.86 0.50
C ARG A 42 -13.24 -12.23 0.22
N LYS A 43 -14.55 -12.35 0.07
CA LYS A 43 -15.25 -13.63 -0.10
C LYS A 43 -15.28 -14.07 -1.55
N GLU A 44 -15.52 -13.14 -2.47
CA GLU A 44 -15.85 -13.47 -3.86
C GLU A 44 -14.65 -13.31 -4.80
N VAL A 45 -13.61 -12.56 -4.42
CA VAL A 45 -12.50 -12.20 -5.32
C VAL A 45 -11.19 -12.84 -4.86
N GLN A 46 -10.69 -13.76 -5.68
CA GLN A 46 -9.40 -14.44 -5.52
C GLN A 46 -8.51 -14.09 -6.73
N PRO A 47 -7.83 -12.93 -6.71
CA PRO A 47 -7.05 -12.48 -7.85
C PRO A 47 -5.91 -13.43 -8.16
N ARG A 48 -5.60 -13.58 -9.44
CA ARG A 48 -4.42 -14.29 -9.94
C ARG A 48 -3.47 -13.31 -10.61
N LEU A 49 -2.19 -13.62 -10.57
CA LEU A 49 -1.20 -12.88 -11.35
C LEU A 49 -1.41 -13.14 -12.84
N SER A 50 -1.45 -12.06 -13.63
CA SER A 50 -1.20 -12.15 -15.07
C SER A 50 0.27 -12.45 -15.33
N ASP A 51 0.57 -12.97 -16.51
CA ASP A 51 1.95 -13.24 -16.93
C ASP A 51 2.76 -11.93 -16.98
N GLU A 52 2.15 -10.84 -17.46
CA GLU A 52 2.78 -9.52 -17.51
C GLU A 52 3.11 -8.99 -16.11
N ALA A 53 2.17 -9.09 -15.15
CA ALA A 53 2.40 -8.67 -13.78
C ALA A 53 3.47 -9.52 -13.08
N ALA A 54 3.52 -10.82 -13.39
CA ALA A 54 4.53 -11.72 -12.84
C ALA A 54 5.94 -11.35 -13.33
N GLU A 55 6.09 -11.07 -14.63
CA GLU A 55 7.36 -10.61 -15.22
C GLU A 55 7.83 -9.31 -14.56
N GLN A 56 6.95 -8.32 -14.44
CA GLN A 56 7.29 -7.03 -13.83
C GLN A 56 7.70 -7.16 -12.36
N LEU A 57 7.02 -8.00 -11.57
CA LEU A 57 7.40 -8.27 -10.17
C LEU A 57 8.80 -8.90 -10.06
N ILE A 58 9.16 -9.77 -11.01
CA ILE A 58 10.50 -10.38 -11.07
C ILE A 58 11.54 -9.31 -11.40
N GLU A 59 11.28 -8.46 -12.40
CA GLU A 59 12.18 -7.38 -12.80
C GLU A 59 12.46 -6.41 -11.65
N GLU A 60 11.41 -5.95 -10.97
CA GLU A 60 11.52 -5.05 -9.82
C GLU A 60 12.25 -5.68 -8.64
N TYR A 61 11.99 -6.96 -8.36
CA TYR A 61 12.72 -7.70 -7.33
C TYR A 61 14.22 -7.80 -7.63
N VAL A 62 14.57 -8.09 -8.89
CA VAL A 62 15.97 -8.13 -9.34
C VAL A 62 16.61 -6.74 -9.26
N ALA A 63 15.89 -5.68 -9.64
CA ALA A 63 16.36 -4.30 -9.55
C ALA A 63 16.66 -3.90 -8.09
N LEU A 64 15.76 -4.20 -7.15
CA LEU A 64 15.95 -3.97 -5.72
C LEU A 64 17.18 -4.70 -5.17
N ARG A 65 17.44 -5.91 -5.67
CA ARG A 65 18.61 -6.70 -5.27
C ARG A 65 19.92 -6.10 -5.80
N LYS A 66 19.91 -5.52 -7.00
CA LYS A 66 21.07 -4.81 -7.58
C LYS A 66 21.43 -3.56 -6.79
N ILE A 67 20.44 -2.79 -6.31
CA ILE A 67 20.67 -1.58 -5.53
C ILE A 67 21.45 -1.89 -4.23
N GLY A 68 21.13 -2.99 -3.54
CA GLY A 68 21.89 -3.38 -2.35
C GLY A 68 23.30 -3.85 -2.60
N ALA A 69 23.54 -4.42 -3.77
CA ALA A 69 24.89 -4.75 -4.20
C ALA A 69 25.72 -3.49 -4.50
N SER A 70 25.11 -2.42 -5.03
CA SER A 70 25.82 -1.18 -5.38
C SER A 70 26.05 -0.22 -4.21
N VAL A 71 25.20 -0.23 -3.18
CA VAL A 71 25.35 0.66 -2.00
C VAL A 71 26.53 0.25 -1.10
N SER A 72 27.02 -0.99 -1.24
CA SER A 72 28.18 -1.49 -0.49
C SER A 72 29.37 -1.72 -1.41
N SER A 73 30.16 -0.67 -1.65
CA SER A 73 31.51 -0.78 -2.22
C SER A 73 32.50 -1.48 -1.26
N ASP A 74 32.13 -1.61 0.02
CA ASP A 74 32.87 -2.37 1.03
C ASP A 74 32.31 -3.82 1.12
N PRO A 75 33.10 -4.85 0.76
CA PRO A 75 32.67 -6.25 0.78
C PRO A 75 32.30 -6.76 2.18
N THR A 76 32.66 -6.04 3.25
CA THR A 76 32.33 -6.39 4.64
C THR A 76 30.98 -5.86 5.11
N ARG A 77 30.38 -4.91 4.37
CA ARG A 77 29.16 -4.21 4.77
C ARG A 77 28.04 -4.43 3.75
N ARG A 78 27.87 -5.64 3.21
CA ARG A 78 26.74 -5.97 2.32
C ARG A 78 25.41 -5.72 3.03
N VAL A 79 24.70 -4.68 2.63
CA VAL A 79 23.34 -4.41 3.12
C VAL A 79 22.39 -5.34 2.37
N ILE A 80 21.63 -6.16 3.11
CA ILE A 80 20.59 -7.01 2.52
C ILE A 80 19.42 -6.09 2.13
N THR A 81 19.29 -5.76 0.84
CA THR A 81 18.21 -4.86 0.37
C THR A 81 16.96 -5.56 -0.12
N ALA A 82 17.08 -6.81 -0.57
CA ALA A 82 16.00 -7.59 -1.15
C ALA A 82 16.04 -9.05 -0.67
N THR A 83 15.06 -9.44 0.14
CA THR A 83 14.85 -10.81 0.63
C THR A 83 13.69 -11.46 -0.12
N PRO A 84 13.65 -12.80 -0.23
CA PRO A 84 12.49 -13.50 -0.80
C PRO A 84 11.16 -13.12 -0.14
N ARG A 85 11.16 -12.82 1.16
CA ARG A 85 9.97 -12.35 1.89
C ARG A 85 9.44 -11.02 1.36
N GLN A 86 10.30 -10.15 0.84
CA GLN A 86 9.84 -8.90 0.21
C GLN A 86 9.11 -9.18 -1.10
N LEU A 87 9.57 -10.13 -1.91
CA LEU A 87 8.84 -10.55 -3.11
C LEU A 87 7.47 -11.14 -2.75
N GLU A 88 7.41 -12.03 -1.76
CA GLU A 88 6.12 -12.55 -1.26
C GLU A 88 5.20 -11.43 -0.77
N SER A 89 5.76 -10.40 -0.13
CA SER A 89 5.01 -9.25 0.34
C SER A 89 4.48 -8.40 -0.82
N LEU A 90 5.27 -8.19 -1.86
CA LEU A 90 4.85 -7.48 -3.08
C LEU A 90 3.71 -8.21 -3.78
N VAL A 91 3.80 -9.53 -3.93
CA VAL A 91 2.73 -10.36 -4.48
C VAL A 91 1.44 -10.19 -3.68
N ARG A 92 1.50 -10.29 -2.35
CA ARG A 92 0.31 -10.10 -1.48
C ARG A 92 -0.30 -8.71 -1.60
N LEU A 93 0.53 -7.67 -1.72
CA LEU A 93 0.06 -6.30 -1.91
C LEU A 93 -0.61 -6.11 -3.27
N ALA A 94 -0.06 -6.69 -4.34
CA ALA A 94 -0.62 -6.63 -5.68
C ALA A 94 -1.97 -7.36 -5.75
N GLU A 95 -2.08 -8.55 -5.16
CA GLU A 95 -3.36 -9.26 -5.03
C GLU A 95 -4.37 -8.47 -4.18
N ALA A 96 -3.94 -7.86 -3.07
CA ALA A 96 -4.82 -7.03 -2.26
C ALA A 96 -5.36 -5.82 -3.04
N HIS A 97 -4.53 -5.21 -3.89
CA HIS A 97 -4.92 -4.11 -4.75
C HIS A 97 -5.92 -4.54 -5.83
N ALA A 98 -5.70 -5.67 -6.51
CA ALA A 98 -6.66 -6.23 -7.46
C ALA A 98 -8.00 -6.55 -6.79
N ARG A 99 -7.96 -7.15 -5.60
CA ARG A 99 -9.15 -7.44 -4.79
C ARG A 99 -9.93 -6.17 -4.42
N MET A 100 -9.23 -5.09 -4.06
CA MET A 100 -9.87 -3.80 -3.78
C MET A 100 -10.62 -3.21 -4.97
N ARG A 101 -10.20 -3.54 -6.20
CA ARG A 101 -10.89 -3.16 -7.45
C ARG A 101 -11.96 -4.17 -7.89
N LEU A 102 -12.20 -5.23 -7.11
CA LEU A 102 -13.01 -6.39 -7.50
C LEU A 102 -12.53 -7.05 -8.81
N SER A 103 -11.22 -7.04 -9.04
CA SER A 103 -10.60 -7.70 -10.20
C SER A 103 -10.09 -9.09 -9.83
N ASP A 104 -10.39 -10.08 -10.66
CA ASP A 104 -9.84 -11.43 -10.55
C ASP A 104 -8.42 -11.55 -11.13
N LEU A 105 -7.89 -10.47 -11.71
CA LEU A 105 -6.57 -10.43 -12.32
C LEU A 105 -5.74 -9.26 -11.76
N VAL A 106 -4.49 -9.55 -11.41
CA VAL A 106 -3.47 -8.54 -11.12
C VAL A 106 -2.89 -8.08 -12.45
N GLU A 107 -2.92 -6.77 -12.67
CA GLU A 107 -2.41 -6.11 -13.88
C GLU A 107 -1.18 -5.25 -13.51
N PRO A 108 -0.29 -4.96 -14.48
CA PRO A 108 0.87 -4.07 -14.37
C PRO A 108 0.63 -2.72 -13.69
#